data_AF-A0A759YKF0-F1
#
_entry.id   AF-A0A759YKF0-F1
#
_cell.length_a   1.000
_cell.length_b   1.000
_cell.length_c   1.000
_cell.angle_alpha   90.00
_cell.angle_beta   90.00
_cell.angle_gamma   90.00
#
_symmetry.space_group_name_H-M   'P 1'
#
loop_
_entity.id
_entity.type
_entity.pdbx_description
1 polymer ?
#
loop_
_entity_poly.entity_id
_entity_poly.type
_entity_poly.pdbx_seq_one_letter_code
_entity_poly.pdbx_strand_id
1 'polypeptide(L)'
;MNQSDEESLKRDYCAGVMTLEEIGRKYGITEGAVRKKARTKKWVRKKVRKSGTKTAKNVPKNRTKKCTSKNTEKTSSDAVSEGEEEGTQTGTKIPDFLPETKRIPGRPFTAHNTESLKHGAYARRLLLSDDVTIDSLNTRLSDELFLVRAANMTAVTNIGKWTAQMEDATPEEQKNLRELITAAEKGIMRNIARIESIEFTLRNNLRVEAATAKLLAETQRLTAENQGVTTPFTEAIDELQSLNKGGKL
;
A
#
# COMPACT_ATOMS: atom_id res chain seq x y z
N MET A 1 -13.18 -36.57 28.50
CA MET A 1 -12.16 -37.34 27.74
C MET A 1 -11.36 -38.10 28.77
N ASN A 2 -11.31 -39.42 28.66
CA ASN A 2 -10.68 -40.26 29.67
C ASN A 2 -9.16 -40.08 29.60
N GLN A 3 -8.43 -40.31 30.69
CA GLN A 3 -6.96 -40.13 30.73
C GLN A 3 -6.26 -40.96 29.64
N SER A 4 -6.77 -42.15 29.34
CA SER A 4 -6.29 -43.03 28.27
C SER A 4 -6.42 -42.43 26.86
N ASP A 5 -7.50 -41.71 26.57
CA ASP A 5 -7.72 -41.06 25.28
C ASP A 5 -6.76 -39.87 25.09
N GLU A 6 -6.41 -39.19 26.18
CA GLU A 6 -5.49 -38.06 26.14
C GLU A 6 -4.04 -38.49 25.87
N GLU A 7 -3.62 -39.63 26.41
CA GLU A 7 -2.31 -40.20 26.11
C GLU A 7 -2.20 -40.68 24.66
N SER A 8 -3.27 -41.29 24.16
CA SER A 8 -3.35 -41.75 22.76
C SER A 8 -3.30 -40.54 21.80
N LEU A 9 -4.04 -39.47 22.12
CA LEU A 9 -3.98 -38.20 21.39
C LEU A 9 -2.57 -37.58 21.40
N LYS A 10 -1.87 -37.64 22.55
CA LYS A 10 -0.48 -37.17 22.67
C LYS A 10 0.45 -37.97 21.76
N ARG A 11 0.34 -39.30 21.73
CA ARG A 11 1.18 -40.17 20.89
C ARG A 11 1.03 -39.82 19.41
N ASP A 12 -0.21 -39.73 18.94
CA ASP A 12 -0.51 -39.43 17.53
C ASP A 12 -0.07 -38.00 17.15
N TYR A 13 -0.24 -37.03 18.05
CA TYR A 13 0.22 -35.66 17.85
C TYR A 13 1.75 -35.57 17.76
N CYS A 14 2.47 -36.22 18.69
CA CYS A 14 3.92 -36.21 18.74
C CYS A 14 4.56 -36.97 17.57
N ALA A 15 3.95 -38.08 17.14
CA ALA A 15 4.42 -38.89 16.01
C ALA A 15 4.47 -38.06 14.71
N GLY A 16 3.55 -37.11 14.54
CA GLY A 16 3.56 -36.17 13.42
C GLY A 16 3.20 -36.77 12.07
N VAL A 17 2.79 -38.04 12.03
CA VAL A 17 2.44 -38.82 10.83
C VAL A 17 1.07 -38.41 10.26
N MET A 18 0.05 -38.27 11.11
CA MET A 18 -1.31 -37.91 10.71
C MET A 18 -1.54 -36.40 10.77
N THR A 19 -2.33 -35.84 9.85
CA THR A 19 -2.69 -34.41 9.90
C THR A 19 -3.50 -34.08 11.16
N LEU A 20 -3.52 -32.81 11.59
CA LEU A 20 -4.26 -32.41 12.79
C LEU A 20 -5.78 -32.63 12.61
N GLU A 21 -6.28 -32.54 11.39
CA GLU A 21 -7.68 -32.83 11.03
C GLU A 21 -8.01 -34.33 11.16
N GLU A 22 -7.12 -35.21 10.69
CA GLU A 22 -7.24 -36.67 10.85
C GLU A 22 -7.23 -37.08 12.33
N ILE A 23 -6.33 -36.47 13.12
CA ILE A 23 -6.29 -36.67 14.57
C ILE A 23 -7.62 -36.22 15.19
N GLY A 24 -8.13 -35.05 14.80
CA GLY A 24 -9.44 -34.58 15.26
C GLY A 24 -10.57 -35.57 14.98
N ARG A 25 -10.66 -36.09 13.75
CA ARG A 25 -11.66 -37.10 13.36
C ARG A 25 -11.57 -38.38 14.18
N LYS A 26 -10.35 -38.88 14.44
CA LYS A 26 -10.14 -40.14 15.21
C LYS A 26 -10.62 -40.03 16.66
N TYR A 27 -10.42 -38.87 17.29
CA TYR A 27 -10.77 -38.64 18.69
C TYR A 27 -12.10 -37.88 18.87
N GLY A 28 -12.86 -37.64 17.79
CA GLY A 28 -14.14 -36.92 17.83
C GLY A 28 -14.03 -35.46 18.27
N ILE A 29 -12.88 -34.82 18.02
CA ILE A 29 -12.56 -33.47 18.49
C ILE A 29 -12.19 -32.56 17.31
N THR A 30 -12.49 -31.27 17.41
CA THR A 30 -12.09 -30.31 16.38
C THR A 30 -10.57 -30.10 16.35
N GLU A 31 -10.02 -29.82 15.16
CA GLU A 31 -8.59 -29.54 14.97
C GLU A 31 -8.07 -28.43 15.91
N GLY A 32 -8.90 -27.40 16.15
CA GLY A 32 -8.61 -26.31 17.07
C GLY A 32 -8.44 -26.76 18.52
N ALA A 33 -9.26 -27.70 18.99
CA ALA A 33 -9.15 -28.25 20.33
C ALA A 33 -7.89 -29.13 20.49
N VAL A 34 -7.45 -29.84 19.44
CA VAL A 34 -6.15 -30.55 19.43
C VAL A 34 -4.99 -29.56 19.59
N ARG A 35 -4.99 -28.45 18.85
CA ARG A 35 -3.97 -27.39 18.98
C ARG A 35 -3.98 -26.74 20.37
N LYS A 36 -5.17 -26.45 20.91
CA LYS A 36 -5.32 -25.86 22.25
C LYS A 36 -4.74 -26.78 23.31
N LYS A 37 -5.07 -28.08 23.29
CA LYS A 37 -4.51 -29.08 24.21
C LYS A 37 -2.99 -29.21 24.09
N ALA A 38 -2.46 -29.24 22.86
CA ALA A 38 -1.02 -29.31 22.63
C ALA A 38 -0.27 -28.11 23.22
N ARG A 39 -0.84 -26.90 23.13
CA ARG A 39 -0.28 -25.68 23.75
C ARG A 39 -0.33 -25.76 25.27
N THR A 40 -1.48 -26.12 25.84
CA THR A 40 -1.68 -26.22 27.29
C THR A 40 -0.74 -27.25 27.92
N LYS A 41 -0.55 -28.41 27.27
CA LYS A 41 0.29 -29.51 27.77
C LYS A 41 1.71 -29.52 27.19
N LYS A 42 2.11 -28.47 26.46
CA LYS A 42 3.44 -28.28 25.84
C LYS A 42 3.93 -29.50 25.04
N TRP A 43 3.09 -30.06 24.18
CA TRP A 43 3.46 -31.19 23.34
C TRP A 43 4.29 -30.75 22.13
N VAL A 44 5.32 -31.54 21.77
CA VAL A 44 6.21 -31.27 20.64
C VAL A 44 5.91 -32.24 19.51
N ARG A 45 5.66 -31.71 18.30
CA ARG A 45 5.31 -32.52 17.13
C ARG A 45 6.53 -32.73 16.23
N LYS A 46 6.85 -34.01 15.94
CA LYS A 46 7.95 -34.36 15.02
C LYS A 46 7.59 -33.96 13.58
N LYS A 47 8.52 -33.31 12.89
CA LYS A 47 8.35 -32.91 11.49
C LYS A 47 8.72 -34.07 10.57
N VAL A 48 7.77 -34.94 10.25
CA VAL A 48 7.96 -35.99 9.25
C VAL A 48 7.95 -35.36 7.85
N ARG A 49 9.01 -35.57 7.07
CA ARG A 49 9.04 -35.17 5.65
C ARG A 49 8.03 -36.03 4.91
N LYS A 50 7.04 -35.39 4.29
CA LYS A 50 5.98 -36.07 3.54
C LYS A 50 6.61 -36.75 2.31
N SER A 51 6.93 -38.05 2.41
CA SER A 51 7.19 -38.90 1.24
C SER A 51 5.86 -39.10 0.52
N GLY A 52 5.82 -38.72 -0.75
CA GLY A 52 4.58 -38.45 -1.47
C GLY A 52 3.67 -39.67 -1.70
N THR A 53 2.37 -39.40 -1.68
CA THR A 53 1.35 -39.94 -2.60
C THR A 53 0.24 -38.89 -2.69
N LYS A 54 -0.24 -38.65 -3.92
CA LYS A 54 -0.70 -37.36 -4.47
C LYS A 54 -2.18 -37.04 -4.18
N THR A 55 -2.50 -35.75 -4.02
CA THR A 55 -3.60 -35.08 -4.74
C THR A 55 -3.54 -33.55 -4.65
N ALA A 56 -3.46 -32.93 -5.83
CA ALA A 56 -3.96 -31.58 -6.20
C ALA A 56 -3.36 -30.28 -5.63
N LYS A 57 -3.12 -29.37 -6.60
CA LYS A 57 -2.92 -27.90 -6.57
C LYS A 57 -1.58 -27.35 -6.04
N ASN A 58 -0.66 -27.22 -7.00
CA ASN A 58 0.53 -26.39 -6.93
C ASN A 58 0.15 -24.90 -6.79
N VAL A 59 0.55 -24.28 -5.68
CA VAL A 59 0.68 -22.82 -5.52
C VAL A 59 2.17 -22.53 -5.37
N PRO A 60 2.82 -21.75 -6.24
CA PRO A 60 4.23 -21.39 -6.06
C PRO A 60 4.37 -20.36 -4.93
N LYS A 61 5.11 -20.72 -3.88
CA LYS A 61 5.66 -19.79 -2.90
C LYS A 61 6.93 -19.15 -3.49
N ASN A 62 6.86 -17.89 -3.92
CA ASN A 62 8.08 -17.13 -4.22
C ASN A 62 8.62 -16.50 -2.93
N ARG A 63 9.74 -17.07 -2.47
CA ARG A 63 10.61 -16.54 -1.42
C ARG A 63 11.35 -15.32 -1.95
N THR A 64 11.29 -14.24 -1.18
CA THR A 64 12.16 -13.06 -1.25
C THR A 64 13.62 -13.49 -1.26
N LYS A 65 14.35 -13.19 -2.34
CA LYS A 65 15.82 -13.26 -2.38
C LYS A 65 16.35 -11.83 -2.51
N LYS A 66 17.02 -11.41 -1.45
CA LYS A 66 17.84 -10.20 -1.33
C LYS A 66 19.03 -10.34 -2.30
N CYS A 67 19.14 -9.45 -3.28
CA CYS A 67 20.34 -9.29 -4.09
C CYS A 67 20.91 -7.90 -3.85
N THR A 68 22.06 -7.89 -3.19
CA THR A 68 23.03 -6.80 -3.10
C THR A 68 23.69 -6.60 -4.46
N SER A 69 23.70 -5.39 -4.99
CA SER A 69 24.57 -5.01 -6.11
C SER A 69 25.32 -3.72 -5.79
N LYS A 70 26.64 -3.85 -5.70
CA LYS A 70 27.63 -2.76 -5.75
C LYS A 70 27.51 -2.07 -7.12
N ASN A 71 27.53 -0.74 -7.16
CA ASN A 71 27.82 0.00 -8.37
C ASN A 71 29.03 0.89 -8.13
N THR A 72 30.07 0.63 -8.92
CA THR A 72 31.28 1.42 -9.08
C THR A 72 31.05 2.42 -10.21
N GLU A 73 31.57 3.63 -10.02
CA GLU A 73 31.48 4.82 -10.85
C GLU A 73 31.96 4.62 -12.30
N LYS A 74 31.33 5.32 -13.26
CA LYS A 74 32.04 6.20 -14.21
C LYS A 74 31.07 7.11 -15.00
N THR A 75 31.66 8.19 -15.46
CA THR A 75 31.17 9.55 -15.69
C THR A 75 30.78 9.90 -17.13
N SER A 76 29.90 10.90 -17.26
CA SER A 76 29.87 12.05 -18.19
C SER A 76 30.18 11.90 -19.68
N SER A 77 29.26 12.40 -20.54
CA SER A 77 29.50 13.63 -21.33
C SER A 77 28.25 14.01 -22.15
N ASP A 78 27.91 15.30 -22.10
CA ASP A 78 26.87 16.01 -22.86
C ASP A 78 27.08 16.01 -24.38
N ALA A 79 25.96 16.07 -25.12
CA ALA A 79 25.88 16.81 -26.38
C ALA A 79 24.41 17.19 -26.67
N VAL A 80 24.16 18.49 -26.69
CA VAL A 80 22.94 19.18 -27.13
C VAL A 80 22.95 19.27 -28.66
N SER A 81 21.80 19.09 -29.31
CA SER A 81 21.46 19.82 -30.55
C SER A 81 19.95 19.85 -30.75
N GLU A 82 19.43 21.06 -30.92
CA GLU A 82 18.06 21.40 -31.28
C GLU A 82 17.74 21.02 -32.74
N GLY A 83 16.45 20.86 -33.04
CA GLY A 83 15.92 20.68 -34.39
C GLY A 83 14.43 20.30 -34.34
N GLU A 84 13.57 21.24 -34.73
CA GLU A 84 12.12 21.11 -34.78
C GLU A 84 11.62 20.28 -35.99
N GLU A 85 10.38 19.79 -35.82
CA GLU A 85 9.34 19.49 -36.81
C GLU A 85 9.20 18.09 -37.48
N GLU A 86 7.96 17.60 -37.33
CA GLU A 86 7.14 16.70 -38.16
C GLU A 86 7.49 15.22 -38.43
N GLY A 87 6.52 14.36 -38.03
CA GLY A 87 5.86 13.50 -39.01
C GLY A 87 6.43 12.11 -39.32
N THR A 88 5.84 11.10 -38.69
CA THR A 88 5.55 9.74 -39.22
C THR A 88 6.68 8.71 -39.44
N GLN A 89 6.43 7.53 -38.85
CA GLN A 89 6.81 6.16 -39.26
C GLN A 89 8.30 5.78 -39.27
N THR A 90 8.72 5.02 -38.27
CA THR A 90 9.77 4.00 -38.46
C THR A 90 9.49 2.75 -37.63
N GLY A 91 9.24 1.65 -38.32
CA GLY A 91 8.99 0.34 -37.73
C GLY A 91 10.22 -0.23 -37.04
N THR A 92 10.11 -0.48 -35.74
CA THR A 92 11.07 -1.33 -35.03
C THR A 92 10.63 -2.78 -35.21
N LYS A 93 11.41 -3.56 -35.97
CA LYS A 93 11.17 -5.00 -36.19
C LYS A 93 11.28 -5.73 -34.85
N ILE A 94 10.17 -6.33 -34.42
CA ILE A 94 10.12 -7.22 -33.27
C ILE A 94 10.94 -8.47 -33.62
N PRO A 95 11.89 -8.93 -32.79
CA PRO A 95 12.66 -10.14 -33.08
C PRO A 95 11.77 -11.39 -33.03
N ASP A 96 11.85 -12.21 -34.08
CA ASP A 96 11.01 -13.39 -34.39
C ASP A 96 11.21 -14.63 -33.46
N PHE A 97 11.76 -14.45 -32.26
CA PHE A 97 11.98 -15.59 -31.34
C PHE A 97 11.40 -15.32 -29.96
N LEU A 98 10.10 -15.11 -29.89
CA LEU A 98 9.34 -15.23 -28.64
C LEU A 98 8.81 -16.66 -28.51
N PRO A 99 9.14 -17.39 -27.44
CA PRO A 99 8.60 -18.74 -27.24
C PRO A 99 7.08 -18.67 -27.09
N GLU A 100 6.36 -19.56 -27.77
CA GLU A 100 4.90 -19.68 -27.71
C GLU A 100 4.45 -19.79 -26.26
N THR A 101 3.92 -18.68 -25.73
CA THR A 101 3.32 -18.65 -24.41
C THR A 101 1.97 -19.35 -24.49
N LYS A 102 1.84 -20.43 -23.70
CA LYS A 102 0.58 -21.17 -23.51
C LYS A 102 -0.56 -20.19 -23.32
N ARG A 103 -1.60 -20.28 -24.16
CA ARG A 103 -2.81 -19.45 -24.08
C ARG A 103 -3.37 -19.51 -22.67
N ILE A 104 -3.39 -18.35 -22.00
CA ILE A 104 -4.01 -18.18 -20.69
C ILE A 104 -5.53 -18.33 -20.90
N PRO A 105 -6.22 -19.24 -20.19
CA PRO A 105 -7.66 -19.39 -20.32
C PRO A 105 -8.35 -18.11 -19.84
N GLY A 106 -9.12 -17.49 -20.73
CA GLY A 106 -10.12 -16.44 -20.49
C GLY A 106 -9.66 -15.25 -19.63
N ARG A 107 -9.33 -14.12 -20.26
CA ARG A 107 -9.30 -12.83 -19.55
C ARG A 107 -10.70 -12.61 -18.92
N PRO A 108 -10.83 -12.45 -17.59
CA PRO A 108 -12.12 -12.21 -16.93
C PRO A 108 -12.54 -10.73 -17.02
N PHE A 109 -11.77 -9.89 -17.71
CA PHE A 109 -12.05 -8.47 -17.88
C PHE A 109 -12.50 -8.23 -19.32
N THR A 110 -13.64 -7.57 -19.46
CA THR A 110 -14.11 -7.04 -20.74
C THR A 110 -13.06 -6.09 -21.30
N ALA A 111 -12.77 -6.20 -22.59
CA ALA A 111 -11.93 -5.21 -23.26
C ALA A 111 -12.63 -3.85 -23.13
N HIS A 112 -11.89 -2.80 -22.78
CA HIS A 112 -12.38 -1.41 -22.61
C HIS A 112 -13.13 -1.10 -21.29
N ASN A 113 -12.85 -1.80 -20.19
CA ASN A 113 -13.23 -1.27 -18.86
C ASN A 113 -12.30 -0.08 -18.50
N THR A 114 -12.75 1.14 -18.83
CA THR A 114 -12.07 2.41 -18.58
C THR A 114 -12.54 3.11 -17.30
N GLU A 115 -13.44 2.48 -16.52
CA GLU A 115 -13.84 3.03 -15.23
C GLU A 115 -12.64 3.06 -14.29
N SER A 116 -12.31 4.25 -13.80
CA SER A 116 -11.28 4.41 -12.78
C SER A 116 -11.72 3.66 -11.52
N LEU A 117 -11.08 2.52 -11.26
CA LEU A 117 -11.26 1.77 -10.02
C LEU A 117 -10.96 2.71 -8.85
N LYS A 118 -12.03 3.18 -8.18
CA LYS A 118 -11.90 3.97 -6.95
C LYS A 118 -11.01 3.19 -5.98
N HIS A 119 -9.93 3.81 -5.55
CA HIS A 119 -8.80 3.18 -4.85
C HIS A 119 -9.17 2.40 -3.57
N GLY A 120 -10.40 2.53 -3.06
CA GLY A 120 -10.92 1.75 -1.91
C GLY A 120 -11.19 0.26 -2.18
N ALA A 121 -11.13 -0.22 -3.43
CA ALA A 121 -11.31 -1.66 -3.71
C ALA A 121 -10.12 -2.53 -3.29
N TYR A 122 -8.89 -1.98 -3.28
CA TYR A 122 -7.69 -2.72 -2.89
C TYR A 122 -7.60 -2.94 -1.37
N ALA A 123 -8.02 -1.95 -0.58
CA ALA A 123 -8.08 -2.07 0.89
C ALA A 123 -9.04 -3.20 1.32
N ARG A 124 -10.23 -3.30 0.71
CA ARG A 124 -11.18 -4.40 0.96
C ARG A 124 -10.67 -5.79 0.57
N ARG A 125 -9.64 -5.86 -0.28
CA ARG A 125 -9.03 -7.11 -0.75
C ARG A 125 -7.82 -7.53 0.07
N LEU A 126 -7.19 -6.57 0.74
CA LEU A 126 -6.23 -6.82 1.80
C LEU A 126 -7.07 -7.25 3.02
N LEU A 127 -6.77 -8.42 3.61
CA LEU A 127 -7.52 -8.99 4.74
C LEU A 127 -7.32 -8.20 6.05
N LEU A 128 -7.28 -6.87 5.97
CA LEU A 128 -7.22 -5.96 7.12
C LEU A 128 -8.63 -5.82 7.71
N SER A 129 -8.70 -5.67 9.03
CA SER A 129 -9.94 -5.37 9.72
C SER A 129 -10.52 -4.04 9.24
N ASP A 130 -11.85 -3.95 9.23
CA ASP A 130 -12.56 -2.72 8.86
C ASP A 130 -12.11 -1.53 9.71
N ASP A 131 -11.83 -1.75 11.00
CA ASP A 131 -11.31 -0.72 11.92
C ASP A 131 -10.01 -0.08 11.43
N VAL A 132 -9.04 -0.87 10.97
CA VAL A 132 -7.74 -0.37 10.47
C VAL A 132 -7.94 0.39 9.16
N THR A 133 -8.91 -0.05 8.35
CA THR A 133 -9.22 0.60 7.08
C THR A 133 -9.89 1.95 7.30
N ILE A 134 -10.85 2.02 8.21
CA ILE A 134 -11.55 3.26 8.59
C ILE A 134 -10.55 4.26 9.20
N ASP A 135 -9.66 3.81 10.08
CA ASP A 135 -8.64 4.67 10.68
C ASP A 135 -7.70 5.27 9.62
N SER A 136 -7.26 4.45 8.66
CA SER A 136 -6.42 4.92 7.53
C SER A 136 -7.10 5.96 6.63
N LEU A 137 -8.43 5.97 6.54
CA LEU A 137 -9.17 7.00 5.81
C LEU A 137 -9.19 8.33 6.59
N ASN A 138 -9.09 8.26 7.91
CA ASN A 138 -9.17 9.41 8.80
C ASN A 138 -7.79 10.01 9.12
N THR A 139 -6.69 9.31 8.85
CA THR A 139 -5.34 9.87 9.04
C THR A 139 -5.09 11.08 8.14
N ARG A 140 -4.78 12.23 8.74
CA ARG A 140 -4.48 13.47 8.01
C ARG A 140 -2.97 13.66 7.81
N LEU A 141 -2.60 14.48 6.83
CA LEU A 141 -1.21 14.90 6.62
C LEU A 141 -0.60 15.58 7.87
N SER A 142 -1.40 16.27 8.68
CA SER A 142 -0.99 16.85 9.96
C SER A 142 -0.55 15.79 10.97
N ASP A 143 -1.26 14.66 11.00
CA ASP A 143 -1.03 13.59 11.97
C ASP A 143 0.23 12.82 11.59
N GLU A 144 0.43 12.58 10.29
CA GLU A 144 1.70 12.06 9.76
C GLU A 144 2.87 12.99 10.11
N LEU A 145 2.71 14.31 9.92
CA LEU A 145 3.74 15.29 10.28
C LEU A 145 4.11 15.22 11.76
N PHE A 146 3.11 15.11 12.63
CA PHE A 146 3.32 14.95 14.08
C PHE A 146 4.10 13.66 14.40
N LEU A 147 3.68 12.52 13.82
CA LEU A 147 4.33 11.23 14.03
C LEU A 147 5.77 11.23 13.54
N VAL A 148 6.06 11.79 12.36
CA VAL A 148 7.42 11.86 11.81
C VAL A 148 8.31 12.77 12.65
N ARG A 149 7.81 13.92 13.12
CA ARG A 149 8.55 14.80 14.05
C ARG A 149 8.85 14.10 15.38
N ALA A 150 7.87 13.40 15.95
CA ALA A 150 8.06 12.64 17.18
C ALA A 150 9.08 11.50 17.00
N ALA A 151 9.02 10.78 15.87
CA ALA A 151 9.99 9.76 15.52
C ALA A 151 11.41 10.35 15.36
N ASN A 152 11.52 11.53 14.76
CA ASN A 152 12.78 12.25 14.62
C ASN A 152 13.37 12.62 15.99
N MET A 153 12.57 13.19 16.88
CA MET A 153 13.00 13.51 18.25
C MET A 153 13.43 12.25 19.01
N THR A 154 12.68 11.16 18.88
CA THR A 154 13.05 9.87 19.49
C THR A 154 14.40 9.38 18.97
N ALA A 155 14.64 9.44 17.66
CA ALA A 155 15.91 9.06 17.06
C ALA A 155 17.08 9.91 17.59
N VAL A 156 16.90 11.24 17.70
CA VAL A 156 17.90 12.16 18.27
C VAL A 156 18.21 11.80 19.73
N THR A 157 17.19 11.55 20.56
CA THR A 157 17.42 11.16 21.96
C THR A 157 18.15 9.83 22.09
N ASN A 158 17.87 8.88 21.20
CA ASN A 158 18.53 7.58 21.20
C ASN A 158 19.99 7.68 20.74
N ILE A 159 20.29 8.52 19.75
CA ILE A 159 21.67 8.84 19.39
C ILE A 159 22.41 9.38 20.61
N GLY A 160 21.85 10.37 21.31
CA GLY A 160 22.46 10.93 22.53
C GLY A 160 22.74 9.87 23.62
N LYS A 161 21.82 8.91 23.80
CA LYS A 161 22.01 7.79 24.74
C LYS A 161 23.12 6.85 24.28
N TRP A 162 23.14 6.47 23.01
CA TRP A 162 24.18 5.58 22.47
C TRP A 162 25.55 6.24 22.44
N THR A 163 25.62 7.56 22.22
CA THR A 163 26.87 8.30 22.31
C THR A 163 27.41 8.33 23.73
N ALA A 164 26.57 8.49 24.75
CA ALA A 164 26.99 8.42 26.15
C ALA A 164 27.43 6.99 26.55
N GLN A 165 26.68 5.97 26.13
CA GLN A 165 27.02 4.55 26.37
C GLN A 165 28.34 4.12 25.73
N MET A 166 28.82 4.87 24.72
CA MET A 166 30.04 4.55 24.00
C MET A 166 31.31 4.78 24.83
N GLU A 167 31.25 5.60 25.88
CA GLU A 167 32.41 5.89 26.76
C GLU A 167 32.73 4.70 27.67
N ASP A 168 31.71 3.96 28.12
CA ASP A 168 31.84 2.84 29.06
C ASP A 168 31.87 1.46 28.37
N ALA A 169 31.62 1.41 27.06
CA ALA A 169 31.41 0.17 26.32
C ALA A 169 32.71 -0.54 25.92
N THR A 170 32.63 -1.86 25.80
CA THR A 170 33.71 -2.67 25.21
C THR A 170 33.90 -2.34 23.71
N PRO A 171 35.07 -2.60 23.10
CA PRO A 171 35.33 -2.24 21.70
C PRO A 171 34.36 -2.89 20.70
N GLU A 172 33.85 -4.09 21.00
CA GLU A 172 32.85 -4.76 20.16
C GLU A 172 31.48 -4.07 20.25
N GLU A 173 31.05 -3.70 21.45
CA GLU A 173 29.81 -2.96 21.69
C GLU A 173 29.86 -1.55 21.10
N GLN A 174 31.01 -0.89 21.18
CA GLN A 174 31.24 0.42 20.57
C GLN A 174 31.03 0.37 19.05
N LYS A 175 31.46 -0.70 18.37
CA LYS A 175 31.19 -0.86 16.94
C LYS A 175 29.69 -0.98 16.65
N ASN A 176 28.98 -1.80 17.42
CA ASN A 176 27.53 -1.95 17.27
C ASN A 176 26.78 -0.64 17.54
N LEU A 177 27.19 0.14 18.54
CA LEU A 177 26.62 1.46 18.84
C LEU A 177 26.85 2.46 17.70
N ARG A 178 28.04 2.47 17.09
CA ARG A 178 28.32 3.31 15.91
C ARG A 178 27.45 2.92 14.71
N GLU A 179 27.21 1.63 14.49
CA GLU A 179 26.30 1.15 13.43
C GLU A 179 24.85 1.60 13.70
N LEU A 180 24.39 1.57 14.96
CA LEU A 180 23.07 2.05 15.34
C LEU A 180 22.94 3.58 15.16
N ILE A 181 23.96 4.35 15.55
CA ILE A 181 24.00 5.81 15.38
C ILE A 181 23.93 6.17 13.90
N THR A 182 24.79 5.59 13.06
CA THR A 182 24.78 5.86 11.60
C THR A 182 23.45 5.47 10.95
N ALA A 183 22.83 4.37 11.38
CA ALA A 183 21.51 3.98 10.92
C ALA A 183 20.42 4.98 11.35
N ALA A 184 20.48 5.50 12.58
CA ALA A 184 19.56 6.51 13.09
C ALA A 184 19.74 7.87 12.41
N GLU A 185 20.97 8.33 12.20
CA GLU A 185 21.27 9.55 11.42
C GLU A 185 20.68 9.46 10.00
N LYS A 186 20.84 8.31 9.34
CA LYS A 186 20.20 8.06 8.04
C LYS A 186 18.67 8.05 8.14
N GLY A 187 18.11 7.58 9.27
CA GLY A 187 16.69 7.69 9.58
C GLY A 187 16.23 9.15 9.68
N ILE A 188 16.97 9.96 10.44
CA ILE A 188 16.72 11.39 10.64
C ILE A 188 16.72 12.13 9.29
N MET A 189 17.71 11.89 8.42
CA MET A 189 17.74 12.52 7.10
C MET A 189 16.49 12.22 6.26
N ARG A 190 15.98 10.99 6.29
CA ARG A 190 14.72 10.63 5.58
C ARG A 190 13.51 11.31 6.22
N ASN A 191 13.47 11.35 7.55
CA ASN A 191 12.39 12.00 8.29
C ASN A 191 12.35 13.51 8.00
N ILE A 192 13.51 14.17 7.94
CA ILE A 192 13.63 15.60 7.58
C ILE A 192 13.05 15.83 6.17
N ALA A 193 13.49 15.06 5.18
CA ALA A 193 12.96 15.17 3.82
C ALA A 193 11.44 14.94 3.75
N ARG A 194 10.90 14.02 4.57
CA ARG A 194 9.46 13.78 4.67
C ARG A 194 8.72 14.93 5.34
N ILE A 195 9.27 15.49 6.42
CA ILE A 195 8.74 16.67 7.12
C ILE A 195 8.64 17.85 6.15
N GLU A 196 9.72 18.17 5.45
CA GLU A 196 9.77 19.26 4.47
C GLU A 196 8.75 19.05 3.34
N SER A 197 8.65 17.82 2.82
CA SER A 197 7.68 17.46 1.79
C SER A 197 6.23 17.64 2.25
N ILE A 198 5.90 17.21 3.48
CA ILE A 198 4.55 17.35 4.03
C ILE A 198 4.24 18.83 4.30
N GLU A 199 5.16 19.59 4.90
CA GLU A 199 4.98 21.01 5.16
C GLU A 199 4.77 21.81 3.88
N PHE A 200 5.53 21.51 2.83
CA PHE A 200 5.34 22.11 1.52
C PHE A 200 3.94 21.82 0.97
N THR A 201 3.50 20.56 1.07
CA THR A 201 2.18 20.13 0.60
C THR A 201 1.06 20.83 1.37
N LEU A 202 1.15 20.89 2.70
CA LEU A 202 0.19 21.61 3.55
C LEU A 202 0.09 23.09 3.17
N ARG A 203 1.25 23.75 2.98
CA ARG A 203 1.29 25.15 2.55
C ARG A 203 0.65 25.34 1.18
N ASN A 204 0.92 24.45 0.22
CA ASN A 204 0.34 24.55 -1.10
C ASN A 204 -1.18 24.31 -1.09
N ASN A 205 -1.68 23.38 -0.27
CA ASN A 205 -3.12 23.14 -0.10
C ASN A 205 -3.82 24.40 0.43
N LEU A 206 -3.27 25.05 1.46
CA LEU A 206 -3.80 26.31 1.99
C LEU A 206 -3.83 27.41 0.91
N ARG A 207 -2.81 27.49 0.06
CA ARG A 207 -2.77 28.45 -1.06
C ARG A 207 -3.85 28.15 -2.09
N VAL A 208 -4.05 26.88 -2.44
CA VAL A 208 -5.08 26.44 -3.39
C VAL A 208 -6.46 26.73 -2.83
N GLU A 209 -6.73 26.39 -1.56
CA GLU A 209 -7.99 26.68 -0.88
C GLU A 209 -8.31 28.19 -0.85
N ALA A 210 -7.31 29.04 -0.58
CA ALA A 210 -7.49 30.48 -0.63
C ALA A 210 -7.79 31.00 -2.05
N ALA A 211 -7.12 30.43 -3.07
CA ALA A 211 -7.36 30.80 -4.46
C ALA A 211 -8.76 30.35 -4.93
N THR A 212 -9.19 29.13 -4.57
CA THR A 212 -10.52 28.63 -4.92
C THR A 212 -11.62 29.40 -4.20
N ALA A 213 -11.41 29.78 -2.93
CA ALA A 213 -12.36 30.62 -2.20
C ALA A 213 -12.54 31.99 -2.87
N LYS A 214 -11.45 32.61 -3.36
CA LYS A 214 -11.51 33.87 -4.11
C LYS A 214 -12.27 33.72 -5.42
N LEU A 215 -11.95 32.69 -6.20
CA LEU A 215 -12.67 32.40 -7.46
C LEU A 215 -14.16 32.17 -7.20
N LEU A 216 -14.50 31.41 -6.17
CA LEU A 216 -15.88 31.16 -5.78
C LEU A 216 -16.59 32.48 -5.43
N ALA A 217 -15.99 33.32 -4.58
CA ALA A 217 -16.55 34.62 -4.23
C ALA A 217 -16.72 35.54 -5.46
N GLU A 218 -15.78 35.52 -6.40
CA GLU A 218 -15.89 36.28 -7.65
C GLU A 218 -17.02 35.75 -8.55
N THR A 219 -17.17 34.43 -8.68
CA THR A 219 -18.29 33.84 -9.43
C THR A 219 -19.64 34.17 -8.79
N GLN A 220 -19.73 34.17 -7.44
CA GLN A 220 -20.93 34.59 -6.72
C GLN A 220 -21.23 36.07 -6.95
N ARG A 221 -20.21 36.93 -6.92
CA ARG A 221 -20.37 38.34 -7.22
C ARG A 221 -20.88 38.57 -8.65
N LEU A 222 -20.25 37.93 -9.64
CA LEU A 222 -20.65 38.05 -11.06
C LEU A 222 -22.05 37.49 -11.30
N THR A 223 -22.42 36.38 -10.67
CA THR A 223 -23.78 35.82 -10.81
C THR A 223 -24.83 36.73 -10.18
N ALA A 224 -24.54 37.37 -9.05
CA ALA A 224 -25.42 38.37 -8.44
C ALA A 224 -25.53 39.66 -9.27
N GLU A 225 -24.41 40.17 -9.81
CA GLU A 225 -24.39 41.36 -10.68
C GLU A 225 -25.17 41.12 -12.00
N ASN A 226 -25.09 39.91 -12.56
CA ASN A 226 -25.84 39.53 -13.76
C ASN A 226 -27.29 39.13 -13.46
N GLN A 227 -27.71 39.08 -12.20
CA GLN A 227 -29.06 38.69 -11.78
C GLN A 227 -30.04 39.84 -12.06
N GLY A 228 -30.58 39.86 -13.27
CA GLY A 228 -31.52 40.90 -13.73
C GLY A 228 -31.07 41.68 -14.95
N VAL A 229 -29.89 41.38 -15.51
CA VAL A 229 -29.48 41.95 -16.80
C VAL A 229 -30.33 41.29 -17.89
N THR A 230 -31.25 42.05 -18.48
CA THR A 230 -31.98 41.60 -19.68
C THR A 230 -31.00 41.61 -20.84
N THR A 231 -30.70 40.43 -21.37
CA THR A 231 -29.93 40.32 -22.60
C THR A 231 -30.92 40.22 -23.75
N PRO A 232 -30.58 40.67 -24.97
CA PRO A 232 -31.46 40.52 -26.14
C PRO A 232 -31.85 39.05 -26.38
N PHE A 233 -31.02 38.10 -25.93
CA PHE A 233 -31.35 36.68 -25.94
C PHE A 233 -32.39 36.30 -24.86
N THR A 234 -32.27 36.84 -23.66
CA THR A 234 -33.27 36.66 -22.59
C THR A 234 -34.63 37.22 -23.01
N GLU A 235 -34.63 38.41 -23.62
CA GLU A 235 -35.84 39.06 -24.16
C GLU A 235 -36.47 38.23 -25.28
N ALA A 236 -35.67 37.74 -26.23
CA ALA A 236 -36.16 36.84 -27.29
C ALA A 236 -36.75 35.53 -26.74
N ILE A 237 -36.19 34.97 -25.65
CA ILE A 237 -36.75 33.79 -24.98
C ILE A 237 -38.07 34.13 -24.29
N ASP A 238 -38.16 35.25 -23.59
CA ASP A 238 -39.39 35.68 -22.92
C ASP A 238 -40.50 35.97 -23.93
N GLU A 239 -40.17 36.60 -25.07
CA GLU A 239 -41.09 36.78 -26.20
C GLU A 239 -41.61 35.43 -26.73
N LEU A 240 -40.71 34.47 -27.03
CA LEU A 240 -41.10 33.13 -27.48
C LEU A 240 -41.95 32.37 -26.45
N GLN A 241 -41.64 32.49 -25.16
CA GLN A 241 -42.42 31.86 -24.09
C GLN A 241 -43.79 32.52 -23.92
N SER A 242 -43.89 33.84 -24.10
CA SER A 242 -45.17 34.56 -24.07
C SER A 242 -46.09 34.15 -25.23
N LEU A 243 -45.52 33.99 -26.42
CA LEU A 243 -46.23 33.50 -27.61
C LEU A 243 -46.73 32.06 -27.43
N ASN A 244 -45.95 31.20 -26.75
CA ASN A 244 -46.34 29.81 -26.48
C ASN A 244 -47.44 29.69 -25.39
N LYS A 245 -47.48 30.61 -24.41
CA LYS A 245 -48.53 30.64 -23.37
C LYS A 245 -49.92 31.06 -23.89
N GLY A 246 -50.00 31.66 -25.08
CA GLY A 246 -51.25 31.96 -25.78
C GLY A 246 -51.87 30.75 -26.50
N GLY A 247 -51.16 29.63 -26.60
CA GLY A 247 -51.61 28.39 -27.24
C GLY A 247 -52.35 27.45 -26.27
N LYS A 248 -53.48 27.88 -25.72
CA LYS A 248 -54.53 26.97 -25.22
C LYS A 248 -55.80 27.23 -26.02
N LEU A 249 -55.97 26.47 -27.10
CA LEU A 249 -57.24 26.13 -27.73
C LEU A 249 -57.27 24.62 -27.91
#